data_AF-A0AAW0GGI2-F1
#
_entry.id   AF-A0AAW0GGI2-F1
#
_cell.length_a   1.000
_cell.length_b   1.000
_cell.length_c   1.000
_cell.angle_alpha   90.00
_cell.angle_beta   90.00
_cell.angle_gamma   90.00
#
_symmetry.space_group_name_H-M   'P 1'
#
loop_
_entity.id
_entity.type
_entity.pdbx_description
1 polymer ?
#
loop_
_entity_poly.entity_id
_entity_poly.type
_entity_poly.pdbx_seq_one_letter_code
_entity_poly.pdbx_strand_id
1 'polypeptide(L)'
;MLCLRASALRGGIPCSIPSSIDEEMDTDLRGSSNYHFPVYFDDGKTWICRIRRQHVLAPTLAMQKLNILIEGEVAALRFLSGIGIPVPHVHDFSLHLSDDPVGIGYILLDMLEGRLGPLQWSNVDETSKKTHFPSQLAGICVKLSQYPFRSTGCFHSTKAEVDALGTLNSIQIADLHADGSLSLIVPFDTTEAYLRALFNRHLELILGGKAYETAGADAYLFHLHLLNNIPAIVNHLKGDHTEFYLCHIDDWGDHILVDDDYNITGINITDWEWAQTVPWSIAFAARFFLPERTKYIFGDNALYEDELLFANAFEAKGEL
;
A
#
# COMPACT_ATOMS: atom_id res chain seq x y z
N MET A 1 -6.11 -23.26 16.03
CA MET A 1 -4.94 -23.52 15.16
C MET A 1 -4.01 -22.31 15.09
N LEU A 2 -4.54 -21.11 14.80
CA LEU A 2 -3.73 -19.87 14.80
C LEU A 2 -2.93 -19.63 16.10
N CYS A 3 -3.57 -19.70 17.28
CA CYS A 3 -2.87 -19.56 18.56
C CYS A 3 -1.76 -20.60 18.77
N LEU A 4 -1.95 -21.84 18.30
CA LEU A 4 -0.90 -22.87 18.40
C LEU A 4 0.31 -22.49 17.54
N ARG A 5 0.08 -21.95 16.34
CA ARG A 5 1.13 -21.48 15.45
C ARG A 5 1.86 -20.26 16.04
N ALA A 6 1.11 -19.24 16.46
CA ALA A 6 1.65 -18.03 17.06
C ALA A 6 2.43 -18.32 18.36
N SER A 7 1.90 -19.20 19.21
CA SER A 7 2.59 -19.66 20.42
C SER A 7 3.91 -20.38 20.09
N ALA A 8 3.91 -21.27 19.10
CA ALA A 8 5.12 -21.97 18.66
C ALA A 8 6.20 -21.00 18.16
N LEU A 9 5.82 -19.98 17.39
CA LEU A 9 6.73 -18.93 16.91
C LEU A 9 7.34 -18.11 18.06
N ARG A 10 6.65 -18.00 19.19
CA ARG A 10 7.12 -17.32 20.41
C ARG A 10 7.65 -18.27 21.48
N GLY A 11 8.17 -19.43 21.10
CA GLY A 11 8.81 -20.36 22.04
C GLY A 11 7.84 -21.00 23.05
N GLY A 12 6.56 -21.12 22.70
CA GLY A 12 5.53 -21.77 23.51
C GLY A 12 4.78 -20.87 24.48
N ILE A 13 4.93 -19.54 24.39
CA ILE A 13 4.14 -18.60 25.19
C ILE A 13 2.66 -18.73 24.81
N PRO A 14 1.74 -18.98 25.76
CA PRO A 14 0.33 -19.08 25.44
C PRO A 14 -0.23 -17.77 24.89
N CYS A 15 -1.25 -17.87 24.04
CA CYS A 15 -1.95 -16.72 23.50
C CYS A 15 -3.41 -17.01 23.25
N SER A 16 -4.19 -15.94 23.21
CA SER A 16 -5.62 -15.94 22.94
C SER A 16 -5.96 -15.00 21.78
N ILE A 17 -7.13 -15.25 21.20
CA ILE A 17 -7.79 -14.36 20.24
C ILE A 17 -9.19 -14.04 20.77
N PRO A 18 -9.79 -12.90 20.42
CA PRO A 18 -11.15 -12.56 20.86
C PRO A 18 -12.17 -13.65 20.52
N SER A 19 -13.12 -13.87 21.44
CA SER A 19 -14.15 -14.92 21.31
C SER A 19 -15.24 -14.60 20.29
N SER A 20 -15.44 -13.32 19.96
CA SER A 20 -16.35 -12.91 18.89
C SER A 20 -15.74 -11.78 18.06
N ILE A 21 -16.03 -11.79 16.77
CA ILE A 21 -15.61 -10.79 15.78
C ILE A 21 -16.35 -9.45 16.03
N ASP A 22 -17.44 -9.46 16.79
CA ASP A 22 -18.33 -8.32 16.99
C ASP A 22 -18.16 -7.60 18.34
N GLU A 23 -17.68 -8.27 19.41
CA GLU A 23 -17.62 -7.66 20.76
C GLU A 23 -16.35 -6.85 21.04
N GLU A 24 -15.25 -7.08 20.30
CA GLU A 24 -13.96 -6.39 20.51
C GLU A 24 -13.34 -5.78 19.25
N MET A 25 -13.92 -6.01 18.06
CA MET A 25 -13.50 -5.24 16.88
C MET A 25 -14.10 -3.85 16.98
N ASP A 26 -13.36 -2.98 17.66
CA ASP A 26 -13.44 -1.55 17.46
C ASP A 26 -13.51 -1.27 15.94
N THR A 27 -14.25 -0.24 15.56
CA THR A 27 -14.44 0.10 14.13
C THR A 27 -13.10 0.28 13.41
N ASP A 28 -12.03 0.58 14.16
CA ASP A 28 -10.67 0.79 13.70
C ASP A 28 -9.94 -0.50 13.27
N LEU A 29 -10.38 -1.69 13.73
CA LEU A 29 -9.82 -2.99 13.31
C LEU A 29 -10.54 -3.60 12.10
N ARG A 30 -11.67 -2.99 11.69
CA ARG A 30 -12.45 -3.38 10.49
C ARG A 30 -11.99 -2.60 9.26
N GLY A 31 -11.00 -3.15 8.55
CA GLY A 31 -10.66 -2.65 7.22
C GLY A 31 -11.76 -2.94 6.19
N SER A 32 -11.84 -2.13 5.13
CA SER A 32 -12.80 -2.34 4.02
C SER A 32 -12.69 -3.75 3.42
N SER A 33 -11.45 -4.26 3.36
CA SER A 33 -11.10 -5.46 2.61
C SER A 33 -10.38 -6.54 3.43
N ASN A 34 -9.92 -6.24 4.66
CA ASN A 34 -9.23 -7.16 5.55
C ASN A 34 -9.88 -7.22 6.92
N TYR A 35 -9.85 -8.39 7.55
CA TYR A 35 -10.04 -8.55 8.99
C TYR A 35 -8.68 -8.53 9.69
N HIS A 36 -8.58 -7.75 10.76
CA HIS A 36 -7.42 -7.71 11.64
C HIS A 36 -7.83 -8.26 13.02
N PHE A 37 -7.17 -9.33 13.46
CA PHE A 37 -7.43 -9.96 14.74
C PHE A 37 -6.24 -9.76 15.67
N PRO A 38 -6.43 -9.15 16.85
CA PRO A 38 -5.37 -9.14 17.84
C PRO A 38 -5.14 -10.56 18.38
N VAL A 39 -3.87 -10.91 18.54
CA VAL A 39 -3.39 -12.13 19.19
C VAL A 39 -2.68 -11.69 20.47
N TYR A 40 -3.34 -11.87 21.61
CA TYR A 40 -2.84 -11.45 22.91
C TYR A 40 -2.00 -12.56 23.53
N PHE A 41 -0.75 -12.25 23.88
CA PHE A 41 0.13 -13.19 24.56
C PHE A 41 0.13 -12.94 26.07
N ASP A 42 0.34 -14.00 26.85
CA ASP A 42 0.35 -13.95 28.31
C ASP A 42 1.47 -13.04 28.89
N ASP A 43 2.49 -12.71 28.08
CA ASP A 43 3.57 -11.80 28.47
C ASP A 43 3.27 -10.32 28.17
N GLY A 44 2.03 -10.00 27.78
CA GLY A 44 1.56 -8.64 27.54
C GLY A 44 1.88 -8.10 26.14
N LYS A 45 2.56 -8.86 25.27
CA LYS A 45 2.71 -8.49 23.86
C LYS A 45 1.45 -8.81 23.07
N THR A 46 1.21 -8.02 22.04
CA THR A 46 0.10 -8.23 21.09
C THR A 46 0.63 -8.28 19.67
N TRP A 47 0.15 -9.27 18.90
CA TRP A 47 0.34 -9.34 17.46
C TRP A 47 -0.97 -9.08 16.74
N ILE A 48 -0.90 -8.74 15.45
CA ILE A 48 -2.04 -8.68 14.55
C ILE A 48 -1.97 -9.86 13.58
N CYS A 49 -3.08 -10.60 13.47
CA CYS A 49 -3.33 -11.53 12.39
C CYS A 49 -4.23 -10.87 11.35
N ARG A 50 -3.70 -10.67 10.14
CA ARG A 50 -4.44 -10.11 9.00
C ARG A 50 -4.95 -11.23 8.10
N ILE A 51 -6.25 -11.22 7.82
CA ILE A 51 -6.92 -12.17 6.94
C ILE A 51 -7.78 -11.40 5.94
N ARG A 52 -7.63 -11.68 4.65
CA ARG A 52 -8.44 -11.02 3.62
C ARG A 52 -9.90 -11.47 3.70
N ARG A 53 -10.84 -10.52 3.58
CA ARG A 53 -12.26 -10.84 3.44
C ARG A 53 -12.48 -11.61 2.13
N GLN A 54 -12.91 -12.85 2.24
CA GLN A 54 -13.33 -13.62 1.06
C GLN A 54 -14.75 -13.21 0.69
N HIS A 55 -14.95 -12.65 -0.51
CA HIS A 55 -16.29 -12.70 -1.10
C HIS A 55 -16.61 -14.18 -1.37
N VAL A 56 -17.69 -14.66 -0.75
CA VAL A 56 -18.05 -16.07 -0.53
C VAL A 56 -18.24 -16.90 -1.82
N LEU A 57 -18.03 -16.35 -3.01
CA LEU A 57 -18.31 -17.03 -4.28
C LEU A 57 -17.29 -16.65 -5.37
N ALA A 58 -16.12 -17.33 -5.45
CA ALA A 58 -15.32 -17.39 -6.70
C ALA A 58 -14.17 -18.44 -6.63
N PRO A 59 -13.72 -18.98 -7.79
CA PRO A 59 -12.89 -20.19 -7.93
C PRO A 59 -11.43 -20.02 -7.45
N THR A 60 -10.65 -21.12 -7.46
CA THR A 60 -9.20 -21.20 -7.17
C THR A 60 -8.34 -20.03 -7.69
N LEU A 61 -8.74 -19.40 -8.79
CA LEU A 61 -8.08 -18.22 -9.36
C LEU A 61 -8.17 -16.96 -8.48
N ALA A 62 -9.31 -16.75 -7.79
CA ALA A 62 -9.44 -15.68 -6.81
C ALA A 62 -8.42 -15.89 -5.69
N MET A 63 -8.21 -17.14 -5.26
CA MET A 63 -7.19 -17.48 -4.25
C MET A 63 -5.77 -17.26 -4.75
N GLN A 64 -5.47 -17.51 -6.03
CA GLN A 64 -4.16 -17.16 -6.60
C GLN A 64 -3.91 -15.65 -6.55
N LYS A 65 -4.92 -14.83 -6.89
CA LYS A 65 -4.83 -13.37 -6.76
C LYS A 65 -4.57 -12.96 -5.31
N LEU A 66 -5.26 -13.57 -4.36
CA LEU A 66 -5.05 -13.30 -2.92
C LEU A 66 -3.64 -13.69 -2.46
N ASN A 67 -3.10 -14.79 -2.95
CA ASN A 67 -1.74 -15.21 -2.62
C ASN A 67 -0.69 -14.20 -3.12
N ILE A 68 -0.85 -13.68 -4.33
CA ILE A 68 0.04 -12.64 -4.87
C ILE A 68 0.01 -11.38 -3.98
N LEU A 69 -1.16 -10.99 -3.48
CA LEU A 69 -1.29 -9.84 -2.57
C LEU A 69 -0.58 -10.09 -1.23
N ILE A 70 -0.77 -11.29 -0.64
CA ILE A 70 -0.09 -11.67 0.60
C ILE A 70 1.44 -11.65 0.41
N GLU A 71 1.94 -12.25 -0.67
CA GLU A 71 3.38 -12.29 -0.96
C GLU A 71 3.97 -10.89 -1.19
N GLY A 72 3.25 -10.03 -1.92
CA GLY A 72 3.69 -8.67 -2.19
C GLY A 72 3.73 -7.81 -0.93
N GLU A 73 2.71 -7.93 -0.08
CA GLU A 73 2.67 -7.23 1.21
C GLU A 73 3.83 -7.68 2.12
N VAL A 74 4.03 -8.99 2.28
CA VAL A 74 5.12 -9.54 3.10
C VAL A 74 6.49 -9.10 2.58
N ALA A 75 6.70 -9.12 1.26
CA ALA A 75 7.96 -8.71 0.66
C ALA A 75 8.21 -7.20 0.82
N ALA A 76 7.19 -6.37 0.62
CA ALA A 76 7.28 -4.92 0.84
C ALA A 76 7.63 -4.59 2.31
N LEU A 77 6.93 -5.21 3.27
CA LEU A 77 7.20 -5.01 4.70
C LEU A 77 8.63 -5.44 5.08
N ARG A 78 9.10 -6.58 4.55
CA ARG A 78 10.48 -7.04 4.79
C ARG A 78 11.51 -6.10 4.19
N PHE A 79 11.27 -5.57 2.98
CA PHE A 79 12.13 -4.56 2.37
C PHE A 79 12.21 -3.30 3.23
N LEU A 80 11.06 -2.73 3.59
CA LEU A 80 10.95 -1.52 4.40
C LEU A 80 11.64 -1.69 5.76
N SER A 81 11.40 -2.83 6.42
CA SER A 81 12.06 -3.17 7.68
C SER A 81 13.58 -3.29 7.51
N GLY A 82 14.03 -3.93 6.42
CA GLY A 82 15.45 -4.13 6.10
C GLY A 82 16.21 -2.82 5.85
N ILE A 83 15.55 -1.82 5.29
CA ILE A 83 16.14 -0.48 5.14
C ILE A 83 15.95 0.38 6.40
N GLY A 84 15.17 -0.09 7.39
CA GLY A 84 14.94 0.58 8.68
C GLY A 84 13.86 1.67 8.63
N ILE A 85 12.86 1.52 7.76
CA ILE A 85 11.59 2.25 7.90
C ILE A 85 10.79 1.58 9.02
N PRO A 86 10.16 2.34 9.93
CA PRO A 86 9.38 1.75 11.02
C PRO A 86 8.10 1.13 10.46
N VAL A 87 8.12 -0.19 10.26
CA VAL A 87 7.00 -1.02 9.81
C VAL A 87 6.82 -2.20 10.77
N PRO A 88 5.64 -2.83 10.85
CA PRO A 88 5.46 -4.05 11.66
C PRO A 88 6.44 -5.15 11.23
N HIS A 89 6.98 -5.88 12.21
CA HIS A 89 7.73 -7.09 11.89
C HIS A 89 6.80 -8.20 11.41
N VAL A 90 7.19 -8.90 10.33
CA VAL A 90 6.47 -10.08 9.83
C VAL A 90 6.98 -11.34 10.52
N HIS A 91 6.18 -11.90 11.42
CA HIS A 91 6.51 -13.13 12.16
C HIS A 91 6.28 -14.38 11.32
N ASP A 92 5.18 -14.42 10.58
CA ASP A 92 4.83 -15.55 9.72
C ASP A 92 3.76 -15.16 8.70
N PHE A 93 3.59 -15.98 7.68
CA PHE A 93 2.47 -15.85 6.74
C PHE A 93 2.13 -17.20 6.13
N SER A 94 0.89 -17.34 5.69
CA SER A 94 0.45 -18.50 4.92
C SER A 94 -0.35 -18.08 3.71
N LEU A 95 -0.25 -18.88 2.65
CA LEU A 95 -1.01 -18.72 1.42
C LEU A 95 -2.28 -19.56 1.48
N HIS A 96 -3.31 -19.12 0.76
CA HIS A 96 -4.50 -19.92 0.51
C HIS A 96 -4.13 -21.23 -0.19
N LEU A 97 -4.82 -22.31 0.18
CA LEU A 97 -4.61 -23.68 -0.33
C LEU A 97 -3.22 -24.27 -0.03
N SER A 98 -2.51 -23.72 0.96
CA SER A 98 -1.32 -24.36 1.50
C SER A 98 -1.67 -25.51 2.45
N ASP A 99 -0.68 -26.34 2.77
CA ASP A 99 -0.81 -27.40 3.79
C ASP A 99 -0.80 -26.85 5.24
N ASP A 100 -0.94 -25.53 5.42
CA ASP A 100 -0.96 -24.90 6.75
C ASP A 100 -2.24 -25.29 7.52
N PRO A 101 -2.12 -25.76 8.79
CA PRO A 101 -3.27 -26.18 9.60
C PRO A 101 -4.31 -25.09 9.90
N VAL A 102 -3.99 -23.81 9.71
CA VAL A 102 -4.93 -22.68 9.83
C VAL A 102 -5.93 -22.69 8.66
N GLY A 103 -5.55 -23.23 7.50
CA GLY A 103 -6.44 -23.50 6.37
C GLY A 103 -6.87 -22.28 5.54
N ILE A 104 -6.38 -21.08 5.87
CA ILE A 104 -6.65 -19.82 5.17
C ILE A 104 -5.35 -19.02 5.03
N GLY A 105 -5.29 -18.14 4.03
CA GLY A 105 -4.19 -17.20 3.88
C GLY A 105 -4.22 -16.14 4.98
N TYR A 106 -3.07 -15.87 5.59
CA TYR A 106 -2.92 -14.90 6.67
C TYR A 106 -1.52 -14.29 6.71
N ILE A 107 -1.38 -13.17 7.42
CA ILE A 107 -0.09 -12.58 7.80
C ILE A 107 -0.11 -12.33 9.32
N LEU A 108 0.92 -12.79 10.03
CA LEU A 108 1.14 -12.55 11.46
C LEU A 108 2.22 -11.48 11.65
N LEU A 109 1.87 -10.42 12.37
CA LEU A 109 2.61 -9.17 12.41
C LEU A 109 2.68 -8.60 13.83
N ASP A 110 3.69 -7.78 14.13
CA ASP A 110 3.66 -6.95 15.33
C ASP A 110 2.44 -6.01 15.32
N MET A 111 1.82 -5.80 16.49
CA MET A 111 0.92 -4.67 16.68
C MET A 111 1.77 -3.43 16.96
N LEU A 112 1.73 -2.46 16.06
CA LEU A 112 2.39 -1.18 16.27
C LEU A 112 1.58 -0.31 17.22
N GLU A 113 2.27 0.43 18.08
CA GLU A 113 1.66 1.44 18.94
C GLU A 113 1.42 2.74 18.16
N GLY A 114 0.33 3.43 18.47
CA GLY A 114 -0.06 4.67 17.82
C GLY A 114 -1.55 4.68 17.49
N ARG A 115 -2.08 5.86 17.20
CA ARG A 115 -3.47 5.99 16.75
C ARG A 115 -3.54 5.80 15.26
N LEU A 116 -4.47 4.95 14.82
CA LEU A 116 -4.88 4.84 13.43
C LEU A 116 -5.72 6.06 13.06
N GLY A 117 -5.61 6.47 11.80
CA GLY A 117 -6.62 7.30 11.18
C GLY A 117 -6.01 8.42 10.35
N PRO A 118 -6.77 8.90 9.34
CA PRO A 118 -6.38 10.07 8.59
C PRO A 118 -6.16 11.19 9.60
N LEU A 119 -4.93 11.71 9.68
CA LEU A 119 -4.59 12.84 10.53
C LEU A 119 -5.74 13.86 10.47
N GLN A 120 -6.47 14.01 11.57
CA GLN A 120 -7.42 15.10 11.69
C GLN A 120 -6.58 16.35 11.93
N TRP A 121 -6.01 16.87 10.84
CA TRP A 121 -5.28 18.13 10.76
C TRP A 121 -6.08 19.31 11.30
N SER A 122 -7.36 19.16 11.67
CA SER A 122 -8.10 20.17 12.40
C SER A 122 -7.72 20.24 13.90
N ASN A 123 -7.28 19.15 14.52
CA ASN A 123 -7.23 19.00 15.98
C ASN A 123 -5.82 18.98 16.61
N VAL A 124 -4.77 18.93 15.78
CA VAL A 124 -3.38 18.99 16.24
C VAL A 124 -2.98 20.43 16.60
N ASP A 125 -2.05 20.65 17.52
CA ASP A 125 -1.52 22.00 17.75
C ASP A 125 -0.72 22.48 16.52
N GLU A 126 -0.79 23.78 16.22
CA GLU A 126 -0.19 24.37 15.02
C GLU A 126 1.32 24.14 14.91
N THR A 127 2.04 23.94 16.02
CA THR A 127 3.51 23.80 15.99
C THR A 127 3.91 22.39 15.57
N SER A 128 3.26 21.37 16.15
CA SER A 128 3.48 19.96 15.82
C SER A 128 3.02 19.63 14.40
N LYS A 129 1.91 20.22 13.93
CA LYS A 129 1.45 20.13 12.53
C LYS A 129 2.49 20.64 11.54
N LYS A 130 3.05 21.81 11.81
CA LYS A 130 3.74 22.60 10.78
C LYS A 130 5.20 22.24 10.58
N THR A 131 5.80 21.50 11.51
CA THR A 131 7.25 21.24 11.47
C THR A 131 7.59 19.79 11.72
N HIS A 132 7.00 19.16 12.74
CA HIS A 132 7.46 17.86 13.21
C HIS A 132 7.02 16.71 12.31
N PHE A 133 5.72 16.64 12.00
CA PHE A 133 5.20 15.59 11.12
C PHE A 133 5.73 15.69 9.67
N PRO A 134 5.68 16.86 8.98
CA PRO A 134 6.19 16.98 7.61
C PRO A 134 7.69 16.64 7.50
N SER A 135 8.48 17.00 8.52
CA SER A 135 9.90 16.65 8.57
C SER A 135 10.13 15.14 8.71
N GLN A 136 9.36 14.43 9.53
CA GLN A 136 9.49 12.97 9.65
C GLN A 136 9.08 12.26 8.35
N LEU A 137 7.95 12.68 7.76
CA LEU A 137 7.47 12.12 6.50
C LEU A 137 8.45 12.38 5.35
N ALA A 138 9.00 13.59 5.25
CA ALA A 138 10.06 13.90 4.29
C ALA A 138 11.29 13.02 4.52
N GLY A 139 11.63 12.75 5.79
CA GLY A 139 12.73 11.84 6.15
C GLY A 139 12.51 10.42 5.66
N ILE A 140 11.27 9.90 5.75
CA ILE A 140 10.89 8.60 5.19
C ILE A 140 11.03 8.61 3.66
N CYS A 141 10.54 9.65 2.98
CA CYS A 141 10.63 9.76 1.53
C CYS A 141 12.08 9.88 1.04
N VAL A 142 12.92 10.70 1.68
CA VAL A 142 14.37 10.80 1.39
C VAL A 142 15.06 9.46 1.62
N LYS A 143 14.63 8.71 2.64
CA LYS A 143 15.18 7.38 2.87
C LYS A 143 14.77 6.40 1.77
N LEU A 144 13.52 6.45 1.30
CA LEU A 144 13.05 5.62 0.19
C LEU A 144 13.72 5.99 -1.16
N SER A 145 14.05 7.27 -1.39
CA SER A 145 14.74 7.70 -2.62
C SER A 145 16.18 7.17 -2.73
N GLN A 146 16.76 6.66 -1.64
CA GLN A 146 18.09 6.04 -1.64
C GLN A 146 18.09 4.60 -2.17
N TYR A 147 16.92 4.01 -2.44
CA TYR A 147 16.78 2.61 -2.88
C TYR A 147 16.02 2.51 -4.22
N PRO A 148 16.65 2.91 -5.35
CA PRO A 148 16.04 2.79 -6.66
C PRO A 148 16.02 1.34 -7.17
N PHE A 149 15.03 1.05 -8.01
CA PHE A 149 14.82 -0.20 -8.73
C PHE A 149 14.99 0.02 -10.23
N ARG A 150 15.33 -1.04 -10.96
CA ARG A 150 15.57 -1.00 -12.42
C ARG A 150 14.29 -1.05 -13.27
N SER A 151 13.16 -1.40 -12.67
CA SER A 151 11.88 -1.53 -13.37
C SER A 151 10.71 -1.22 -12.44
N THR A 152 9.55 -0.99 -13.04
CA THR A 152 8.26 -1.04 -12.35
C THR A 152 7.93 -2.46 -11.92
N GLY A 153 7.04 -2.63 -10.95
CA GLY A 153 6.55 -3.94 -10.56
C GLY A 153 6.09 -3.96 -9.11
N CYS A 154 5.43 -5.05 -8.73
CA CYS A 154 5.10 -5.31 -7.32
C CYS A 154 6.13 -6.24 -6.73
N PHE A 155 6.41 -6.12 -5.44
CA PHE A 155 7.25 -7.11 -4.80
C PHE A 155 6.63 -8.50 -4.89
N HIS A 156 7.48 -9.51 -5.07
CA HIS A 156 7.08 -10.90 -4.97
C HIS A 156 8.12 -11.66 -4.16
N SER A 157 7.67 -12.38 -3.13
CA SER A 157 8.55 -13.17 -2.30
C SER A 157 8.84 -14.53 -2.96
N THR A 158 9.95 -14.66 -3.70
CA THR A 158 10.57 -15.98 -3.77
C THR A 158 11.37 -16.17 -2.48
N LYS A 159 11.34 -17.38 -1.88
CA LYS A 159 11.93 -17.68 -0.56
C LYS A 159 13.44 -17.30 -0.39
N ALA A 160 14.10 -16.81 -1.43
CA ALA A 160 15.53 -16.50 -1.43
C ALA A 160 15.84 -15.00 -1.53
N GLU A 161 15.03 -14.15 -2.18
CA GLU A 161 15.40 -12.76 -2.47
C GLU A 161 14.17 -11.83 -2.49
N VAL A 162 14.27 -10.68 -1.82
CA VAL A 162 13.24 -9.62 -1.77
C VAL A 162 13.29 -8.74 -3.03
N ASP A 163 14.28 -8.93 -3.91
CA ASP A 163 14.55 -8.07 -5.07
C ASP A 163 13.80 -8.49 -6.35
N ALA A 164 12.98 -9.55 -6.30
CA ALA A 164 12.21 -9.99 -7.44
C ALA A 164 10.96 -9.12 -7.62
N LEU A 165 11.03 -8.14 -8.52
CA LEU A 165 9.86 -7.40 -8.98
C LEU A 165 9.04 -8.26 -9.94
N GLY A 166 7.79 -8.52 -9.55
CA GLY A 166 6.78 -9.21 -10.33
C GLY A 166 5.85 -8.26 -11.08
N THR A 167 4.86 -8.84 -11.74
CA THR A 167 3.80 -8.12 -12.45
C THR A 167 3.03 -7.19 -11.53
N LEU A 168 2.65 -6.01 -12.03
CA LEU A 168 1.81 -5.05 -11.32
C LEU A 168 0.44 -5.65 -10.99
N ASN A 169 -0.01 -5.46 -9.76
CA ASN A 169 -1.11 -6.22 -9.18
C ASN A 169 -2.12 -5.37 -8.39
N SER A 170 -2.50 -4.17 -8.85
CA SER A 170 -3.55 -3.42 -8.15
C SER A 170 -4.96 -3.98 -8.45
N ILE A 171 -5.88 -3.87 -7.49
CA ILE A 171 -7.28 -4.26 -7.69
C ILE A 171 -7.94 -3.48 -8.85
N GLN A 172 -7.42 -2.29 -9.15
CA GLN A 172 -7.93 -1.39 -10.17
C GLN A 172 -7.49 -1.76 -11.60
N ILE A 173 -6.45 -2.59 -11.75
CA ILE A 173 -5.86 -2.94 -13.07
C ILE A 173 -5.84 -4.45 -13.35
N ALA A 174 -6.05 -5.27 -12.33
CA ALA A 174 -6.07 -6.72 -12.47
C ALA A 174 -7.34 -7.21 -13.19
N ASP A 175 -7.17 -7.97 -14.27
CA ASP A 175 -8.26 -8.60 -15.02
C ASP A 175 -8.03 -10.11 -15.16
N LEU A 176 -8.99 -10.82 -15.75
CA LEU A 176 -8.90 -12.22 -16.12
C LEU A 176 -8.91 -12.38 -17.65
N HIS A 177 -8.04 -13.24 -18.17
CA HIS A 177 -8.12 -13.73 -19.53
C HIS A 177 -9.37 -14.61 -19.73
N ALA A 178 -9.76 -14.86 -20.98
CA ALA A 178 -10.94 -15.66 -21.33
C ALA A 178 -10.85 -17.12 -20.85
N ASP A 179 -9.63 -17.64 -20.69
CA ASP A 179 -9.35 -18.96 -20.11
C ASP A 179 -9.40 -18.99 -18.58
N GLY A 180 -9.68 -17.85 -17.95
CA GLY A 180 -9.67 -17.71 -16.50
C GLY A 180 -8.27 -17.69 -15.89
N SER A 181 -7.23 -17.29 -16.61
CA SER A 181 -5.93 -16.96 -16.02
C SER A 181 -5.87 -15.47 -15.63
N LEU A 182 -5.02 -15.11 -14.65
CA LEU A 182 -4.83 -13.71 -14.25
C LEU A 182 -4.12 -12.93 -15.37
N SER A 183 -4.73 -11.82 -15.79
CA SER A 183 -4.13 -10.87 -16.71
C SER A 183 -3.49 -9.72 -15.92
N LEU A 184 -2.18 -9.80 -15.74
CA LEU A 184 -1.39 -8.83 -14.98
C LEU A 184 -0.50 -8.00 -15.91
N ILE A 185 -0.16 -6.78 -15.50
CA ILE A 185 0.75 -5.93 -16.27
C ILE A 185 2.19 -6.31 -15.92
N VAL A 186 3.04 -6.54 -16.91
CA VAL A 186 4.45 -6.90 -16.69
C VAL A 186 5.29 -5.70 -16.22
N PRO A 187 6.45 -5.93 -15.59
CA PRO A 187 7.45 -4.90 -15.33
C PRO A 187 7.89 -4.15 -16.60
N PHE A 188 8.18 -2.86 -16.46
CA PHE A 188 8.77 -2.01 -17.50
C PHE A 188 9.98 -1.26 -16.96
N ASP A 189 10.96 -1.04 -17.82
CA ASP A 189 12.21 -0.30 -17.53
C ASP A 189 12.16 1.18 -17.94
N THR A 190 11.03 1.62 -18.50
CA THR A 190 10.78 3.00 -18.92
C THR A 190 9.43 3.50 -18.40
N THR A 191 9.39 4.80 -18.07
CA THR A 191 8.18 5.51 -17.65
C THR A 191 7.14 5.52 -18.77
N GLU A 192 7.57 5.71 -20.02
CA GLU A 192 6.67 5.70 -21.17
C GLU A 192 5.94 4.35 -21.32
N ALA A 193 6.67 3.23 -21.28
CA ALA A 193 6.07 1.91 -21.48
C ALA A 193 5.12 1.56 -20.32
N TYR A 194 5.50 1.91 -19.08
CA TYR A 194 4.64 1.77 -17.91
C TYR A 194 3.32 2.52 -18.05
N LEU A 195 3.36 3.84 -18.34
CA LEU A 195 2.17 4.66 -18.48
C LEU A 195 1.29 4.17 -19.64
N ARG A 196 1.90 3.78 -20.75
CA ARG A 196 1.19 3.23 -21.91
C ARG A 196 0.43 1.95 -21.55
N ALA A 197 1.07 1.03 -20.84
CA ALA A 197 0.43 -0.20 -20.42
C ALA A 197 -0.71 0.06 -19.41
N LEU A 198 -0.49 0.97 -18.47
CA LEU A 198 -1.48 1.36 -17.47
C LEU A 198 -2.74 1.97 -18.11
N PHE A 199 -2.59 2.97 -18.98
CA PHE A 199 -3.73 3.62 -19.63
C PHE A 199 -4.46 2.69 -20.59
N ASN A 200 -3.74 1.84 -21.35
CA ASN A 200 -4.39 0.81 -22.17
C ASN A 200 -5.21 -0.17 -21.32
N ARG A 201 -4.69 -0.60 -20.17
CA ARG A 201 -5.43 -1.48 -19.26
C ARG A 201 -6.71 -0.82 -18.74
N HIS A 202 -6.68 0.46 -18.38
CA HIS A 202 -7.89 1.16 -17.99
C HIS A 202 -8.92 1.22 -19.13
N LEU A 203 -8.48 1.49 -20.36
CA LEU A 203 -9.36 1.48 -21.53
C LEU A 203 -9.99 0.09 -21.78
N GLU A 204 -9.21 -0.98 -21.67
CA GLU A 204 -9.71 -2.36 -21.77
C GLU A 204 -10.79 -2.66 -20.72
N LEU A 205 -10.55 -2.29 -19.46
CA LEU A 205 -11.50 -2.48 -18.36
C LEU A 205 -12.78 -1.67 -18.55
N ILE A 206 -12.68 -0.42 -19.01
CA ILE A 206 -13.83 0.44 -19.30
C ILE A 206 -14.66 -0.14 -20.44
N LEU A 207 -14.03 -0.51 -21.55
CA LEU A 207 -14.72 -1.12 -22.70
C LEU A 207 -15.34 -2.47 -22.35
N GLY A 208 -14.73 -3.22 -21.43
CA GLY A 208 -15.27 -4.46 -20.88
C GLY A 208 -16.39 -4.28 -19.85
N GLY A 209 -16.75 -3.05 -19.48
CA GLY A 209 -17.75 -2.76 -18.45
C GLY A 209 -17.32 -3.16 -17.03
N LYS A 210 -16.01 -3.30 -16.79
CA LYS A 210 -15.41 -3.75 -15.52
C LYS A 210 -14.93 -2.59 -14.64
N ALA A 211 -14.94 -1.37 -15.15
CA ALA A 211 -14.57 -0.15 -14.44
C ALA A 211 -15.48 1.02 -14.82
N TYR A 212 -15.65 1.99 -13.91
CA TYR A 212 -16.42 3.22 -14.12
C TYR A 212 -17.89 2.99 -14.52
N GLU A 213 -18.63 2.24 -13.70
CA GLU A 213 -20.04 1.84 -13.96
C GLU A 213 -20.96 3.02 -14.30
N THR A 214 -20.81 4.17 -13.63
CA THR A 214 -21.69 5.34 -13.78
C THR A 214 -21.15 6.43 -14.71
N ALA A 215 -19.87 6.38 -15.10
CA ALA A 215 -19.17 7.45 -15.82
C ALA A 215 -18.23 6.93 -16.92
N GLY A 216 -18.54 5.77 -17.51
CA GLY A 216 -17.64 5.08 -18.44
C GLY A 216 -17.22 5.88 -19.66
N ALA A 217 -18.10 6.71 -20.24
CA ALA A 217 -17.78 7.53 -21.40
C ALA A 217 -16.76 8.64 -21.09
N ASP A 218 -16.96 9.36 -19.99
CA ASP A 218 -16.05 10.42 -19.55
C ASP A 218 -14.70 9.82 -19.14
N ALA A 219 -14.72 8.71 -18.39
CA ALA A 219 -13.52 7.98 -18.01
C ALA A 219 -12.74 7.48 -19.24
N TYR A 220 -13.44 6.96 -20.25
CA TYR A 220 -12.82 6.51 -21.49
C TYR A 220 -12.10 7.67 -22.21
N LEU A 221 -12.77 8.81 -22.36
CA LEU A 221 -12.19 9.99 -23.01
C LEU A 221 -11.00 10.54 -22.22
N PHE A 222 -11.07 10.54 -20.89
CA PHE A 222 -9.97 10.94 -20.02
C PHE A 222 -8.74 10.03 -20.20
N HIS A 223 -8.90 8.72 -20.07
CA HIS A 223 -7.78 7.76 -20.25
C HIS A 223 -7.22 7.76 -21.67
N LEU A 224 -8.08 7.95 -22.69
CA LEU A 224 -7.65 8.10 -24.07
C LEU A 224 -6.84 9.39 -24.29
N HIS A 225 -7.25 10.49 -23.64
CA HIS A 225 -6.50 11.74 -23.64
C HIS A 225 -5.12 11.54 -23.00
N LEU A 226 -5.04 10.87 -21.85
CA LEU A 226 -3.75 10.57 -21.20
C LEU A 226 -2.85 9.73 -22.10
N LEU A 227 -3.39 8.67 -22.73
CA LEU A 227 -2.66 7.80 -23.65
C LEU A 227 -2.06 8.56 -24.85
N ASN A 228 -2.84 9.49 -25.43
CA ASN A 228 -2.39 10.30 -26.57
C ASN A 228 -1.37 11.38 -26.18
N ASN A 229 -1.28 11.73 -24.90
CA ASN A 229 -0.40 12.77 -24.39
C ASN A 229 0.80 12.23 -23.59
N ILE A 230 1.07 10.92 -23.63
CA ILE A 230 2.21 10.32 -22.93
C ILE A 230 3.53 11.06 -23.17
N PRO A 231 3.92 11.45 -24.40
CA PRO A 231 5.17 12.18 -24.60
C PRO A 231 5.23 13.51 -23.82
N ALA A 232 4.11 14.23 -23.74
CA ALA A 232 4.02 15.47 -22.97
C ALA A 232 4.06 15.21 -21.46
N ILE A 233 3.39 14.14 -21.01
CA ILE A 233 3.40 13.70 -19.60
C ILE A 233 4.84 13.32 -19.21
N VAL A 234 5.51 12.43 -19.94
CA VAL A 234 6.89 12.00 -19.67
C VAL A 234 7.84 13.21 -19.63
N ASN A 235 7.68 14.16 -20.57
CA ASN A 235 8.46 15.39 -20.54
C ASN A 235 8.19 16.24 -19.28
N HIS A 236 6.93 16.33 -18.84
CA HIS A 236 6.56 17.01 -17.59
C HIS A 236 7.12 16.31 -16.36
N LEU A 237 7.22 14.98 -16.38
CA LEU A 237 7.85 14.17 -15.33
C LEU A 237 9.39 14.25 -15.33
N LYS A 238 9.98 15.20 -16.06
CA LYS A 238 11.43 15.42 -16.24
C LYS A 238 12.15 14.30 -17.02
N GLY A 239 11.45 13.66 -17.95
CA GLY A 239 12.02 12.70 -18.88
C GLY A 239 11.74 11.24 -18.52
N ASP A 240 12.28 10.35 -19.34
CA ASP A 240 12.13 8.91 -19.17
C ASP A 240 13.17 8.39 -18.18
N HIS A 241 12.75 8.26 -16.91
CA HIS A 241 13.61 7.76 -15.85
C HIS A 241 13.76 6.24 -15.97
N THR A 242 14.98 5.77 -15.77
CA THR A 242 15.31 4.33 -15.66
C THR A 242 15.35 3.84 -14.22
N GLU A 243 15.11 4.74 -13.27
CA GLU A 243 15.05 4.45 -11.84
C GLU A 243 13.62 4.57 -11.34
N PHE A 244 13.20 3.56 -10.59
CA PHE A 244 11.86 3.41 -10.04
C PHE A 244 11.93 3.28 -8.53
N TYR A 245 10.89 3.72 -7.84
CA TYR A 245 10.89 3.81 -6.38
C TYR A 245 9.62 3.22 -5.82
N LEU A 246 9.75 2.60 -4.65
CA LEU A 246 8.62 2.03 -3.94
C LEU A 246 7.60 3.12 -3.58
N CYS A 247 6.34 2.89 -3.97
CA CYS A 247 5.24 3.79 -3.69
C CYS A 247 4.05 3.03 -3.07
N HIS A 248 3.46 3.62 -2.04
CA HIS A 248 2.17 3.22 -1.50
C HIS A 248 1.08 3.84 -2.38
N ILE A 249 0.43 3.04 -3.22
CA ILE A 249 -0.51 3.54 -4.24
C ILE A 249 -1.85 4.01 -3.63
N ASP A 250 -2.19 3.56 -2.43
CA ASP A 250 -3.44 3.93 -1.73
C ASP A 250 -3.19 4.92 -0.58
N ASP A 251 -2.49 6.01 -0.86
CA ASP A 251 -2.04 6.94 0.18
C ASP A 251 -3.14 7.93 0.63
N TRP A 252 -4.11 7.43 1.39
CA TRP A 252 -5.13 8.26 2.06
C TRP A 252 -4.69 8.84 3.41
N GLY A 253 -3.44 8.57 3.82
CA GLY A 253 -2.87 9.01 5.11
C GLY A 253 -3.34 8.24 6.34
N ASP A 254 -4.30 7.31 6.21
CA ASP A 254 -4.76 6.41 7.27
C ASP A 254 -3.78 5.27 7.60
N HIS A 255 -2.85 5.02 6.68
CA HIS A 255 -1.74 4.10 6.84
C HIS A 255 -0.55 4.68 7.66
N ILE A 256 -0.60 5.89 8.21
CA ILE A 256 0.49 6.46 9.04
C ILE A 256 0.07 6.46 10.52
N LEU A 257 0.87 5.82 11.38
CA LEU A 257 0.65 5.80 12.82
C LEU A 257 1.42 6.92 13.50
N VAL A 258 0.74 7.60 14.42
CA VAL A 258 1.34 8.64 15.26
C VAL A 258 1.05 8.42 16.74
N ASP A 259 1.98 8.83 17.60
CA ASP A 259 1.76 8.92 19.04
C ASP A 259 1.04 10.23 19.43
N ASP A 260 0.84 10.43 20.73
CA ASP A 260 0.18 11.62 21.28
C ASP A 260 0.97 12.93 21.02
N ASP A 261 2.27 12.83 20.71
CA ASP A 261 3.18 13.94 20.39
C ASP A 261 3.37 14.11 18.86
N TYR A 262 2.62 13.37 18.04
CA TYR A 262 2.70 13.38 16.57
C TYR A 262 4.07 12.93 16.02
N ASN A 263 4.80 12.08 16.75
CA ASN A 263 5.89 11.32 16.19
C ASN A 263 5.31 10.19 15.32
N ILE A 264 5.89 9.96 14.15
CA ILE A 264 5.55 8.79 13.32
C ILE A 264 6.11 7.56 14.03
N THR A 265 5.23 6.80 14.68
CA THR A 265 5.60 5.56 15.39
C THR A 265 5.71 4.37 14.44
N GLY A 266 5.06 4.47 13.29
CA GLY A 266 5.26 3.54 12.20
C GLY A 266 4.40 3.86 10.99
N ILE A 267 4.72 3.20 9.89
CA ILE A 267 3.82 3.12 8.75
C ILE A 267 3.03 1.83 8.93
N ASN A 268 1.73 1.99 9.08
CA ASN A 268 0.80 0.91 9.31
C ASN A 268 0.82 -0.10 8.16
N ILE A 269 0.34 -1.28 8.52
CA ILE A 269 0.22 -2.48 7.74
C ILE A 269 -0.81 -2.35 6.60
N THR A 270 -1.88 -1.57 6.83
CA THR A 270 -3.01 -1.48 5.90
C THR A 270 -2.55 -0.97 4.53
N ASP A 271 -2.93 -1.70 3.49
CA ASP A 271 -2.81 -1.30 2.07
C ASP A 271 -1.43 -1.32 1.38
N TRP A 272 -0.37 -1.85 2.03
CA TRP A 272 0.89 -2.21 1.35
C TRP A 272 0.75 -3.38 0.35
N GLU A 273 -0.39 -4.07 0.32
CA GLU A 273 -0.71 -5.11 -0.66
C GLU A 273 -0.65 -4.64 -2.12
N TRP A 274 -0.73 -3.32 -2.37
CA TRP A 274 -0.61 -2.72 -3.71
C TRP A 274 0.67 -1.92 -3.89
N ALA A 275 1.64 -2.08 -2.99
CA ALA A 275 2.90 -1.39 -3.09
C ALA A 275 3.65 -1.85 -4.35
N GLN A 276 4.07 -0.87 -5.13
CA GLN A 276 4.73 -1.11 -6.40
C GLN A 276 5.83 -0.07 -6.64
N THR A 277 6.78 -0.41 -7.48
CA THR A 277 7.80 0.53 -7.93
C THR A 277 7.25 1.35 -9.11
N VAL A 278 7.39 2.67 -9.00
CA VAL A 278 6.88 3.65 -9.97
C VAL A 278 7.95 4.70 -10.27
N PRO A 279 7.83 5.45 -11.37
CA PRO A 279 8.72 6.59 -11.65
C PRO A 279 8.83 7.55 -10.48
N TRP A 280 9.99 8.17 -10.32
CA TRP A 280 10.30 9.12 -9.23
C TRP A 280 9.19 10.15 -8.99
N SER A 281 8.71 10.78 -10.06
CA SER A 281 7.69 11.83 -10.01
C SER A 281 6.32 11.35 -9.52
N ILE A 282 6.06 10.04 -9.57
CA ILE A 282 4.84 9.43 -9.04
C ILE A 282 5.06 9.00 -7.59
N ALA A 283 6.23 8.41 -7.28
CA ALA A 283 6.55 7.93 -5.93
C ALA A 283 6.64 9.06 -4.88
N PHE A 284 7.07 10.25 -5.31
CA PHE A 284 7.31 11.40 -4.43
C PHE A 284 6.43 12.61 -4.79
N ALA A 285 5.31 12.38 -5.47
CA ALA A 285 4.27 13.39 -5.65
C ALA A 285 3.67 13.80 -4.30
N ALA A 286 2.98 14.96 -4.27
CA ALA A 286 2.21 15.37 -3.10
C ALA A 286 1.19 14.27 -2.72
N ARG A 287 1.16 13.91 -1.43
CA ARG A 287 0.28 12.85 -0.93
C ARG A 287 -1.18 13.31 -0.90
N PHE A 288 -2.12 12.41 -1.19
CA PHE A 288 -3.55 12.77 -1.35
C PHE A 288 -4.21 13.35 -0.09
N PHE A 289 -3.60 13.15 1.08
CA PHE A 289 -4.11 13.69 2.34
C PHE A 289 -3.61 15.11 2.67
N LEU A 290 -2.69 15.69 1.88
CA LEU A 290 -2.14 17.04 2.10
C LEU A 290 -3.02 18.16 1.50
N PRO A 291 -3.58 18.05 0.28
CA PRO A 291 -4.46 19.08 -0.26
C PRO A 291 -5.79 19.18 0.50
N GLU A 292 -6.46 20.34 0.40
CA GLU A 292 -7.85 20.44 0.85
C GLU A 292 -8.76 19.56 -0.03
N ARG A 293 -9.07 18.36 0.49
CA ARG A 293 -9.73 17.27 -0.24
C ARG A 293 -10.94 17.73 -1.07
N THR A 294 -11.84 18.49 -0.47
CA THR A 294 -13.07 18.95 -1.15
C THR A 294 -12.74 19.80 -2.37
N LYS A 295 -11.87 20.80 -2.22
CA LYS A 295 -11.51 21.70 -3.32
C LYS A 295 -10.71 20.98 -4.41
N TYR A 296 -9.77 20.12 -4.02
CA TYR A 296 -9.03 19.30 -4.96
C TYR A 296 -9.94 18.41 -5.81
N ILE A 297 -10.90 17.72 -5.19
CA ILE A 297 -11.91 16.90 -5.90
C ILE A 297 -12.74 17.74 -6.88
N PHE A 298 -13.01 19.00 -6.57
CA PHE A 298 -13.73 19.93 -7.45
C PHE A 298 -12.81 20.68 -8.44
N GLY A 299 -11.54 20.28 -8.57
CA GLY A 299 -10.63 20.74 -9.62
C GLY A 299 -9.74 21.94 -9.26
N ASP A 300 -9.66 22.30 -7.99
CA ASP A 300 -8.68 23.28 -7.52
C ASP A 300 -7.28 22.64 -7.40
N ASN A 301 -6.37 23.09 -8.27
CA ASN A 301 -4.98 22.61 -8.33
C ASN A 301 -3.99 23.61 -7.72
N ALA A 302 -4.45 24.59 -6.92
CA ALA A 302 -3.54 25.45 -6.17
C ALA A 302 -2.79 24.66 -5.10
N LEU A 303 -1.53 25.03 -4.83
CA LEU A 303 -0.76 24.49 -3.72
C LEU A 303 -1.34 24.97 -2.39
N TYR A 304 -1.64 24.05 -1.49
CA TYR A 304 -2.14 24.32 -0.15
C TYR A 304 -0.99 24.49 0.86
N GLU A 305 -1.30 25.06 2.04
CA GLU A 305 -0.32 25.33 3.10
C GLU A 305 0.45 24.05 3.50
N ASP A 306 -0.25 22.93 3.70
CA ASP A 306 0.36 21.67 4.11
C ASP A 306 1.28 21.06 3.04
N GLU A 307 0.94 21.25 1.75
CA GLU A 307 1.82 20.84 0.65
C GLU A 307 3.10 21.70 0.61
N LEU A 308 2.98 23.00 0.86
CA LEU A 308 4.14 23.90 0.93
C LEU A 308 5.03 23.57 2.12
N LEU A 309 4.44 23.24 3.27
CA LEU A 309 5.20 22.81 4.46
C LEU A 309 5.95 21.51 4.20
N PHE A 310 5.30 20.56 3.52
CA PHE A 310 5.94 19.30 3.13
C PHE A 310 7.07 19.52 2.11
N ALA A 311 6.85 20.36 1.10
CA ALA A 311 7.89 20.74 0.14
C ALA A 311 9.10 21.39 0.82
N ASN A 312 8.86 22.35 1.73
CA ASN A 312 9.93 22.99 2.50
C ASN A 312 10.69 21.98 3.39
N ALA A 313 10.00 20.97 3.92
CA ALA A 313 10.63 19.92 4.72
C ALA A 313 11.55 19.01 3.89
N PHE A 314 11.25 18.79 2.60
CA PHE A 314 12.16 18.14 1.67
C PHE A 314 13.39 19.00 1.37
N GLU A 315 13.19 20.26 1.00
CA GLU A 315 14.28 21.19 0.69
C GLU A 315 15.27 21.31 1.87
N ALA A 316 14.74 21.39 3.10
CA ALA A 316 15.54 21.48 4.32
C ALA A 316 16.41 20.23 4.60
N LYS A 317 16.05 19.07 4.03
CA LYS A 317 16.84 17.83 4.15
C LYS A 317 17.90 17.68 3.06
N GLY A 318 18.03 18.66 2.16
CA GLY A 318 19.07 18.70 1.14
C GLY A 318 18.85 17.74 -0.01
N GLU A 319 17.65 17.18 -0.13
CA GLU A 319 17.28 16.31 -1.24
C GLU A 319 15.94 16.76 -1.84
N LEU A 320 16.02 17.11 -3.13
CA LEU A 320 14.98 17.56 -4.07
C LEU A 320 14.74 19.07 -4.13
#